data_AF-A0A6J5DYF5-F1
#
_entry.id   AF-A0A6J5DYF5-F1
#
_cell.length_a   1.000
_cell.length_b   1.000
_cell.length_c   1.000
_cell.angle_alpha   90.00
_cell.angle_beta   90.00
_cell.angle_gamma   90.00
#
_symmetry.space_group_name_H-M   'P 1'
#
loop_
_entity.id
_entity.type
_entity.pdbx_description
1 polymer ?
#
loop_
_entity_poly.entity_id
_entity_poly.type
_entity_poly.pdbx_seq_one_letter_code
_entity_poly.pdbx_strand_id
1 'polypeptide(L)'
;MKPEKFLTPAREAINEDLQVDKDIFFVEGAELRSLKEHPLCVFVPASAGVSAARNRKIVMPVVLIGSDIVDGRARVREAVRLGLTCPCRLFNPEFDGHPATFIAEMAREQRKLTTPQRAVLAASLVHQIMQRPQWLERYDNGLTNQLRTQRGREPFLQACGISSRTYQRVQGIFDADLLQAISDERVSLRDAHAARDLGAVKRRRIFALPHAEQTAAFERAISRAKKRVPKTRPLDLPRTEAIMKFVRRMRTDFYQGSWASAIKIKGDSDE
;
A
#
# COMPACT_ATOMS: atom_id res chain seq x y z
N MET A 1 -44.15 40.49 -0.85
CA MET A 1 -43.29 39.39 -1.34
C MET A 1 -42.58 38.77 -0.15
N LYS A 2 -42.92 37.54 0.21
CA LYS A 2 -42.27 36.77 1.30
C LYS A 2 -41.41 35.69 0.64
N PRO A 3 -40.20 35.39 1.14
CA PRO A 3 -39.35 34.37 0.53
C PRO A 3 -39.91 32.97 0.80
N GLU A 4 -40.09 32.20 -0.28
CA GLU A 4 -40.42 30.78 -0.25
C GLU A 4 -39.31 30.01 0.47
N LYS A 5 -39.68 29.30 1.53
CA LYS A 5 -38.81 28.34 2.21
C LYS A 5 -38.75 27.07 1.36
N PHE A 6 -37.59 26.80 0.77
CA PHE A 6 -37.29 25.49 0.19
C PHE A 6 -37.30 24.43 1.30
N LEU A 7 -38.39 23.68 1.37
CA LEU A 7 -38.45 22.40 2.09
C LEU A 7 -37.49 21.44 1.38
N THR A 8 -36.36 21.17 2.03
CA THR A 8 -35.49 20.06 1.65
C THR A 8 -36.30 18.78 1.87
N PRO A 9 -36.44 17.89 0.87
CA PRO A 9 -37.09 16.60 1.12
C PRO A 9 -36.29 15.89 2.21
N ALA A 10 -37.00 15.54 3.29
CA ALA A 10 -36.50 14.64 4.30
C ALA A 10 -35.98 13.39 3.57
N ARG A 11 -34.71 13.04 3.80
CA ARG A 11 -34.18 11.72 3.44
C ARG A 11 -35.05 10.70 4.17
N GLU A 12 -36.05 10.20 3.48
CA GLU A 12 -36.81 9.04 3.90
C GLU A 12 -35.84 7.90 4.14
N ALA A 13 -35.98 7.32 5.32
CA ALA A 13 -35.14 6.25 5.82
C ALA A 13 -35.17 5.08 4.84
N ILE A 14 -34.01 4.75 4.30
CA ILE A 14 -33.75 3.44 3.69
C ILE A 14 -33.78 2.44 4.86
N ASN A 15 -34.97 1.93 5.15
CA ASN A 15 -35.20 0.69 5.88
C ASN A 15 -35.62 -0.37 4.84
N GLU A 16 -34.81 -0.53 3.79
CA GLU A 16 -34.82 -1.74 2.98
C GLU A 16 -33.92 -2.75 3.69
N ASP A 17 -34.57 -3.69 4.35
CA ASP A 17 -34.05 -5.02 4.64
C ASP A 17 -32.61 -5.07 5.18
N LEU A 18 -32.49 -5.09 6.52
CA LEU A 18 -31.55 -6.03 7.14
C LEU A 18 -31.94 -7.43 6.65
N GLN A 19 -31.48 -7.82 5.45
CA GLN A 19 -31.20 -9.22 5.14
C GLN A 19 -30.15 -9.64 6.16
N VAL A 20 -30.63 -10.07 7.33
CA VAL A 20 -29.83 -10.73 8.35
C VAL A 20 -29.10 -11.86 7.62
N ASP A 21 -27.78 -11.75 7.59
CA ASP A 21 -26.85 -12.64 6.93
C ASP A 21 -27.30 -14.11 7.07
N LYS A 22 -27.95 -14.65 6.03
CA LYS A 22 -28.32 -16.07 5.99
C LYS A 22 -27.09 -16.99 5.97
N ASP A 23 -25.91 -16.39 5.86
CA ASP A 23 -24.60 -17.05 5.78
C ASP A 23 -23.78 -16.94 7.08
N ILE A 24 -24.34 -16.38 8.17
CA ILE A 24 -23.68 -16.46 9.49
C ILE A 24 -24.00 -17.79 10.15
N PHE A 25 -22.95 -18.56 10.41
CA PHE A 25 -22.99 -19.77 11.24
C PHE A 25 -22.10 -19.59 12.47
N PHE A 26 -22.30 -20.43 13.48
CA PHE A 26 -21.54 -20.36 14.73
C PHE A 26 -20.59 -21.54 14.81
N VAL A 27 -19.31 -21.26 15.06
CA VAL A 27 -18.26 -22.28 15.22
C VAL A 27 -17.81 -22.28 16.67
N GLU A 28 -17.59 -23.48 17.23
CA GLU A 28 -17.28 -23.65 18.64
C GLU A 28 -15.86 -24.20 18.88
N GLY A 29 -15.28 -23.84 20.02
CA GLY A 29 -14.21 -24.58 20.69
C GLY A 29 -13.09 -25.16 19.79
N ALA A 30 -13.11 -26.48 19.62
CA ALA A 30 -12.07 -27.24 18.92
C ALA A 30 -12.02 -26.94 17.42
N GLU A 31 -13.18 -26.67 16.80
CA GLU A 31 -13.27 -26.35 15.38
C GLU A 31 -12.62 -25.00 15.08
N LEU A 32 -12.78 -24.01 15.96
CA LEU A 32 -12.10 -22.71 15.85
C LEU A 32 -10.57 -22.84 15.84
N ARG A 33 -10.02 -23.82 16.57
CA ARG A 33 -8.57 -24.07 16.62
C ARG A 33 -8.03 -24.72 15.34
N SER A 34 -8.91 -25.33 14.54
CA SER A 34 -8.55 -25.99 13.28
C SER A 34 -8.49 -25.02 12.09
N LEU A 35 -9.10 -23.84 12.22
CA LEU A 35 -9.11 -22.81 11.19
C LEU A 35 -7.70 -22.31 10.92
N LYS A 36 -7.35 -22.21 9.64
CA LYS A 36 -6.04 -21.71 9.21
C LYS A 36 -6.09 -20.21 8.95
N GLU A 37 -4.95 -19.54 9.05
CA GLU A 37 -4.81 -18.13 8.73
C GLU A 37 -4.61 -17.96 7.21
N HIS A 38 -5.52 -17.25 6.52
CA HIS A 38 -5.34 -16.93 5.10
C HIS A 38 -4.14 -15.97 4.94
N PRO A 39 -3.33 -16.04 3.86
CA PRO A 39 -2.19 -15.14 3.67
C PRO A 39 -2.51 -13.63 3.78
N LEU A 40 -3.75 -13.25 3.45
CA LEU A 40 -4.23 -11.86 3.55
C LEU A 40 -4.51 -11.40 5.00
N CYS A 41 -4.75 -12.32 5.94
CA CYS A 41 -5.11 -11.94 7.31
C CYS A 41 -3.95 -11.29 8.07
N VAL A 42 -2.70 -11.45 7.59
CA VAL A 42 -1.51 -10.79 8.14
C VAL A 42 -1.67 -9.27 8.13
N PHE A 43 -2.40 -8.73 7.17
CA PHE A 43 -2.62 -7.29 7.01
C PHE A 43 -3.76 -6.75 7.87
N VAL A 44 -4.60 -7.61 8.44
CA VAL A 44 -5.64 -7.18 9.36
C VAL A 44 -5.05 -7.04 10.77
N PRO A 45 -5.16 -5.84 11.39
CA PRO A 45 -4.69 -5.64 12.75
C PRO A 45 -5.36 -6.59 13.74
N ALA A 46 -4.56 -7.23 14.59
CA ALA A 46 -5.02 -8.19 15.59
C ALA A 46 -5.85 -7.54 16.73
N SER A 47 -6.15 -6.25 16.69
CA SER A 47 -6.93 -5.55 17.73
C SER A 47 -8.31 -5.08 17.26
N ALA A 48 -8.71 -5.43 16.04
CA ALA A 48 -10.00 -5.05 15.46
C ALA A 48 -11.17 -5.86 16.07
N GLY A 49 -12.05 -5.19 16.80
CA GLY A 49 -13.39 -5.71 17.12
C GLY A 49 -13.49 -6.68 18.30
N VAL A 50 -12.49 -6.81 19.17
CA VAL A 50 -12.62 -7.65 20.37
C VAL A 50 -13.32 -6.85 21.49
N SER A 51 -14.65 -6.78 21.42
CA SER A 51 -15.51 -6.28 22.49
C SER A 51 -16.17 -7.44 23.24
N ALA A 52 -15.36 -8.36 23.78
CA ALA A 52 -15.88 -9.51 24.54
C ALA A 52 -16.16 -9.19 26.02
N ALA A 53 -15.59 -8.11 26.55
CA ALA A 53 -15.43 -7.90 27.99
C ALA A 53 -16.73 -7.63 28.76
N ARG A 54 -17.75 -6.98 28.17
CA ARG A 54 -19.00 -6.66 28.90
C ARG A 54 -20.07 -7.74 28.81
N ASN A 55 -20.21 -8.40 27.66
CA ASN A 55 -21.34 -9.30 27.39
C ASN A 55 -20.94 -10.76 27.14
N ARG A 56 -19.64 -11.11 27.30
CA ARG A 56 -19.10 -12.46 27.02
C ARG A 56 -19.55 -13.04 25.67
N LYS A 57 -19.63 -12.21 24.64
CA LYS A 57 -20.04 -12.63 23.29
C LYS A 57 -19.18 -11.95 22.24
N ILE A 58 -18.80 -12.69 21.20
CA ILE A 58 -18.26 -12.13 19.97
C ILE A 58 -19.43 -11.72 19.08
N VAL A 59 -19.53 -10.42 18.77
CA VAL A 59 -20.65 -9.86 18.00
C VAL A 59 -20.36 -9.85 16.50
N MET A 60 -19.16 -9.41 16.12
CA MET A 60 -18.77 -9.32 14.71
C MET A 60 -18.33 -10.69 14.17
N PRO A 61 -18.82 -11.11 12.99
CA PRO A 61 -18.44 -12.38 12.40
C PRO A 61 -16.97 -12.41 11.98
N VAL A 62 -16.38 -13.60 12.00
CA VAL A 62 -15.10 -13.92 11.34
C VAL A 62 -15.39 -14.19 9.87
N VAL A 63 -14.57 -13.68 8.97
CA VAL A 63 -14.76 -13.86 7.52
C VAL A 63 -13.79 -14.92 7.02
N LEU A 64 -14.33 -15.94 6.35
CA LEU A 64 -13.57 -17.11 5.88
C LEU A 64 -13.57 -17.18 4.35
N ILE A 65 -12.42 -17.51 3.75
CA ILE A 65 -12.34 -18.01 2.37
C ILE A 65 -12.10 -19.51 2.45
N GLY A 66 -13.12 -20.31 2.10
CA GLY A 66 -13.10 -21.75 2.38
C GLY A 66 -12.98 -21.99 3.90
N SER A 67 -11.90 -22.65 4.31
CA SER A 67 -11.58 -22.91 5.74
C SER A 67 -10.65 -21.87 6.37
N ASP A 68 -10.22 -20.86 5.62
CA ASP A 68 -9.11 -19.99 6.02
C ASP A 68 -9.63 -18.60 6.44
N ILE A 69 -9.15 -18.12 7.59
CA ILE A 69 -9.53 -16.84 8.17
C ILE A 69 -8.92 -15.70 7.37
N VAL A 70 -9.76 -14.84 6.80
CA VAL A 70 -9.36 -13.62 6.10
C VAL A 70 -9.41 -12.40 7.02
N ASP A 71 -10.47 -12.27 7.82
CA ASP A 71 -10.64 -11.24 8.83
C ASP A 71 -11.18 -11.86 10.14
N GLY A 72 -10.83 -11.26 11.28
CA GLY A 72 -11.33 -11.70 12.59
C GLY A 72 -10.43 -12.65 13.37
N ARG A 73 -9.15 -12.80 12.97
CA ARG A 73 -8.14 -13.59 13.69
C ARG A 73 -8.07 -13.30 15.20
N ALA A 74 -8.20 -12.03 15.58
CA ALA A 74 -8.26 -11.59 16.97
C ALA A 74 -9.49 -12.13 17.71
N ARG A 75 -10.63 -12.12 17.01
CA ARG A 75 -11.92 -12.61 17.53
C ARG A 75 -11.88 -14.12 17.72
N VAL A 76 -11.26 -14.86 16.80
CA VAL A 76 -11.01 -16.31 16.95
C VAL A 76 -10.14 -16.59 18.17
N ARG A 77 -9.00 -15.91 18.31
CA ARG A 77 -8.11 -16.09 19.48
C ARG A 77 -8.81 -15.82 20.80
N GLU A 78 -9.60 -14.74 20.86
CA GLU A 78 -10.37 -14.40 22.05
C GLU A 78 -11.49 -15.40 22.33
N ALA A 79 -12.25 -15.82 21.31
CA ALA A 79 -13.29 -16.82 21.44
C ALA A 79 -12.72 -18.13 22.00
N VAL A 80 -11.59 -18.59 21.47
CA VAL A 80 -10.87 -19.78 21.96
C VAL A 80 -10.40 -19.60 23.40
N ARG A 81 -9.85 -18.44 23.75
CA ARG A 81 -9.38 -18.12 25.11
C ARG A 81 -10.52 -18.13 26.14
N LEU A 82 -11.69 -17.63 25.75
CA LEU A 82 -12.86 -17.50 26.63
C LEU A 82 -13.82 -18.70 26.55
N GLY A 83 -13.56 -19.67 25.68
CA GLY A 83 -14.48 -20.80 25.46
C GLY A 83 -15.84 -20.37 24.89
N LEU A 84 -15.85 -19.33 24.05
CA LEU A 84 -17.06 -18.77 23.44
C LEU A 84 -17.25 -19.29 22.02
N THR A 85 -18.50 -19.31 21.58
CA THR A 85 -18.83 -19.49 20.16
C THR A 85 -18.46 -18.23 19.38
N CYS A 86 -18.01 -18.41 18.14
CA CYS A 86 -17.65 -17.31 17.26
C CYS A 86 -18.58 -17.30 16.04
N PRO A 87 -19.32 -16.21 15.77
CA PRO A 87 -20.02 -16.08 14.51
C PRO A 87 -18.99 -16.05 13.38
N CYS A 88 -19.27 -16.80 12.32
CA CYS A 88 -18.45 -16.92 11.12
C CYS A 88 -19.34 -16.72 9.90
N ARG A 89 -18.81 -16.12 8.84
CA ARG A 89 -19.45 -16.08 7.52
C ARG A 89 -18.45 -16.45 6.45
N LEU A 90 -18.95 -17.03 5.36
CA LEU A 90 -18.14 -17.21 4.17
C LEU A 90 -17.99 -15.87 3.44
N PHE A 91 -16.83 -15.67 2.83
CA PHE A 91 -16.58 -14.59 1.90
C PHE A 91 -17.42 -14.83 0.64
N ASN A 92 -18.24 -13.84 0.26
CA ASN A 92 -19.08 -13.90 -0.92
C ASN A 92 -18.57 -12.90 -1.95
N PRO A 93 -17.96 -13.33 -3.08
CA PRO A 93 -17.42 -12.43 -4.10
C PRO A 93 -18.43 -11.48 -4.73
N GLU A 94 -19.73 -11.83 -4.72
CA GLU A 94 -20.78 -10.97 -5.28
C GLU A 94 -21.05 -9.75 -4.39
N PHE A 95 -20.98 -9.93 -3.06
CA PHE A 95 -21.20 -8.85 -2.09
C PHE A 95 -19.90 -8.19 -1.60
N ASP A 96 -18.88 -8.99 -1.28
CA ASP A 96 -17.59 -8.55 -0.75
C ASP A 96 -16.59 -8.16 -1.86
N GLY A 97 -16.89 -8.47 -3.11
CA GLY A 97 -16.02 -8.18 -4.25
C GLY A 97 -14.71 -8.97 -4.22
N HIS A 98 -13.59 -8.27 -4.35
CA HIS A 98 -12.26 -8.87 -4.36
C HIS A 98 -11.67 -8.98 -2.94
N PRO A 99 -11.12 -10.13 -2.50
CA PRO A 99 -10.61 -10.30 -1.13
C PRO A 99 -9.63 -9.23 -0.66
N ALA A 100 -8.68 -8.82 -1.52
CA ALA A 100 -7.74 -7.76 -1.17
C ALA A 100 -8.41 -6.36 -1.06
N THR A 101 -9.45 -6.10 -1.84
CA THR A 101 -10.22 -4.84 -1.77
C THR A 101 -11.05 -4.83 -0.49
N PHE A 102 -11.67 -5.97 -0.15
CA PHE A 102 -12.35 -6.16 1.15
C PHE A 102 -11.41 -5.84 2.33
N ILE A 103 -10.19 -6.38 2.34
CA ILE A 103 -9.20 -6.07 3.39
C ILE A 103 -8.82 -4.57 3.39
N ALA A 104 -8.66 -3.96 2.23
CA ALA A 104 -8.38 -2.53 2.10
C ALA A 104 -9.49 -1.66 2.71
N GLU A 105 -10.75 -2.00 2.44
CA GLU A 105 -11.91 -1.29 2.97
C GLU A 105 -12.04 -1.47 4.49
N MET A 106 -11.87 -2.69 4.98
CA MET A 106 -11.83 -2.98 6.42
C MET A 106 -10.72 -2.17 7.12
N ALA A 107 -9.54 -2.07 6.50
CA ALA A 107 -8.44 -1.25 7.03
C ALA A 107 -8.78 0.25 7.04
N ARG A 108 -9.53 0.74 6.04
CA ARG A 108 -10.00 2.13 6.00
C ARG A 108 -11.02 2.43 7.10
N GLU A 109 -11.95 1.51 7.36
CA GLU A 109 -13.00 1.66 8.38
C GLU A 109 -12.44 1.61 9.80
N GLN A 110 -11.33 0.91 10.00
CA GLN A 110 -10.62 0.87 11.27
C GLN A 110 -9.97 2.23 11.58
N ARG A 111 -10.67 3.03 12.40
CA ARG A 111 -10.19 4.32 12.92
C ARG A 111 -8.80 4.27 13.61
N LYS A 112 -8.36 3.09 14.04
CA LYS A 112 -7.06 2.88 14.70
C LYS A 112 -5.88 2.91 13.73
N LEU A 113 -6.10 2.61 12.45
CA LEU A 113 -5.02 2.63 11.47
C LEU A 113 -4.76 4.05 11.00
N THR A 114 -3.50 4.46 11.04
CA THR A 114 -3.02 5.73 10.51
C THR A 114 -2.88 5.66 8.98
N THR A 115 -2.90 6.81 8.31
CA THR A 115 -2.68 6.89 6.85
C THR A 115 -1.36 6.23 6.39
N PRO A 116 -0.21 6.39 7.10
CA PRO A 116 1.01 5.64 6.81
C PRO A 116 0.86 4.12 6.89
N GLN A 117 0.24 3.59 7.94
CA GLN A 117 0.01 2.15 8.10
C GLN A 117 -0.86 1.61 6.96
N ARG A 118 -1.96 2.31 6.61
CA ARG A 118 -2.79 1.93 5.46
C ARG A 118 -2.01 1.96 4.14
N ALA A 119 -1.04 2.86 3.99
CA ALA A 119 -0.19 2.90 2.81
C ALA A 119 0.80 1.73 2.74
N VAL A 120 1.37 1.29 3.87
CA VAL A 120 2.20 0.07 3.93
C VAL A 120 1.37 -1.18 3.63
N LEU A 121 0.16 -1.25 4.18
CA LEU A 121 -0.80 -2.30 3.88
C LEU A 121 -1.13 -2.35 2.40
N ALA A 122 -1.48 -1.21 1.79
CA ALA A 122 -1.81 -1.12 0.37
C ALA A 122 -0.64 -1.56 -0.52
N ALA A 123 0.58 -1.11 -0.22
CA ALA A 123 1.78 -1.53 -0.96
C ALA A 123 2.04 -3.04 -0.86
N SER A 124 1.83 -3.62 0.33
CA SER A 124 2.01 -5.05 0.55
C SER A 124 0.95 -5.88 -0.18
N LEU A 125 -0.32 -5.46 -0.15
CA LEU A 125 -1.40 -6.10 -0.89
C LEU A 125 -1.16 -6.04 -2.41
N VAL A 126 -0.81 -4.87 -2.95
CA VAL A 126 -0.47 -4.74 -4.38
C VAL A 126 0.70 -5.64 -4.74
N HIS A 127 1.75 -5.69 -3.92
CA HIS A 127 2.87 -6.58 -4.16
C HIS A 127 2.43 -8.05 -4.21
N GLN A 128 1.64 -8.52 -3.24
CA GLN A 128 1.15 -9.90 -3.23
C GLN A 128 0.25 -10.22 -4.43
N ILE A 129 -0.69 -9.34 -4.79
CA ILE A 129 -1.56 -9.53 -5.96
C ILE A 129 -0.70 -9.65 -7.22
N MET A 130 0.34 -8.82 -7.35
CA MET A 130 1.24 -8.87 -8.50
C MET A 130 2.06 -10.15 -8.60
N GLN A 131 2.28 -10.88 -7.50
CA GLN A 131 2.92 -12.21 -7.52
C GLN A 131 1.98 -13.32 -8.02
N ARG A 132 0.68 -13.04 -8.24
CA ARG A 132 -0.34 -13.98 -8.73
C ARG A 132 -0.36 -15.30 -7.97
N PRO A 133 -0.60 -15.29 -6.65
CA PRO A 133 -0.70 -16.53 -5.89
C PRO A 133 -1.92 -17.34 -6.36
N GLN A 134 -1.83 -18.67 -6.29
CA GLN A 134 -2.85 -19.58 -6.82
C GLN A 134 -4.27 -19.32 -6.27
N TRP A 135 -4.39 -18.92 -5.00
CA TRP A 135 -5.69 -18.60 -4.40
C TRP A 135 -6.39 -17.41 -5.08
N LEU A 136 -5.63 -16.51 -5.72
CA LEU A 136 -6.13 -15.32 -6.39
C LEU A 136 -6.79 -15.65 -7.73
N GLU A 137 -6.43 -16.76 -8.39
CA GLU A 137 -6.90 -17.10 -9.74
C GLU A 137 -8.43 -17.13 -9.85
N ARG A 138 -9.11 -17.52 -8.76
CA ARG A 138 -10.58 -17.58 -8.69
C ARG A 138 -11.25 -16.22 -8.50
N TYR A 139 -10.48 -15.21 -8.10
CA TYR A 139 -10.97 -13.86 -7.79
C TYR A 139 -10.40 -12.79 -8.71
N ASP A 140 -9.40 -13.10 -9.55
CA ASP A 140 -8.73 -12.13 -10.42
C ASP A 140 -9.63 -11.75 -11.61
N ASN A 141 -10.60 -10.89 -11.35
CA ASN A 141 -11.48 -10.28 -12.34
C ASN A 141 -10.79 -9.14 -13.10
N GLY A 142 -9.51 -9.34 -13.47
CA GLY A 142 -8.66 -8.35 -14.13
C GLY A 142 -8.03 -7.33 -13.18
N LEU A 143 -8.18 -7.49 -11.86
CA LEU A 143 -7.58 -6.59 -10.87
C LEU A 143 -6.06 -6.53 -11.04
N THR A 144 -5.40 -7.67 -11.27
CA THR A 144 -3.95 -7.70 -11.49
C THR A 144 -3.53 -6.81 -12.66
N ASN A 145 -4.31 -6.78 -13.74
CA ASN A 145 -4.02 -5.93 -14.90
C ASN A 145 -4.26 -4.45 -14.59
N GLN A 146 -5.32 -4.12 -13.84
CA GLN A 146 -5.60 -2.76 -13.41
C GLN A 146 -4.45 -2.19 -12.55
N LEU A 147 -3.97 -2.97 -11.57
CA LEU A 147 -2.93 -2.56 -10.63
C LEU A 147 -1.55 -2.32 -11.27
N ARG A 148 -1.30 -2.78 -12.50
CA ARG A 148 -0.05 -2.50 -13.23
C ARG A 148 0.11 -1.03 -13.56
N THR A 149 -0.99 -0.32 -13.84
CA THR A 149 -0.95 1.09 -14.24
C THR A 149 -1.10 2.00 -13.02
N GLN A 150 -0.61 3.24 -13.10
CA GLN A 150 -0.85 4.20 -12.02
C GLN A 150 -2.34 4.54 -11.91
N ARG A 151 -3.02 4.76 -13.05
CA ARG A 151 -4.44 5.11 -13.09
C ARG A 151 -5.33 3.98 -12.59
N GLY A 152 -5.02 2.73 -12.94
CA GLY A 152 -5.78 1.56 -12.50
C GLY A 152 -5.56 1.20 -11.02
N ARG A 153 -4.50 1.71 -10.36
CA ARG A 153 -4.31 1.59 -8.91
C ARG A 153 -5.23 2.50 -8.10
N GLU A 154 -5.65 3.63 -8.67
CA GLU A 154 -6.37 4.67 -7.91
C GLU A 154 -7.62 4.16 -7.18
N PRO A 155 -8.52 3.34 -7.77
CA PRO A 155 -9.68 2.83 -7.05
C PRO A 155 -9.30 1.99 -5.82
N PHE A 156 -8.26 1.15 -5.94
CA PHE A 156 -7.75 0.34 -4.83
C PHE A 156 -7.13 1.19 -3.71
N LEU A 157 -6.42 2.27 -4.08
CA LEU A 157 -5.87 3.20 -3.10
C LEU A 157 -6.96 3.99 -2.37
N GLN A 158 -8.04 4.34 -3.07
CA GLN A 158 -9.22 4.98 -2.48
C GLN A 158 -9.97 4.03 -1.53
N ALA A 159 -10.06 2.74 -1.86
CA ALA A 159 -10.57 1.70 -0.96
C ALA A 159 -9.75 1.62 0.33
N CYS A 160 -8.41 1.74 0.24
CA CYS A 160 -7.51 1.86 1.40
C CYS A 160 -7.59 3.23 2.12
N GLY A 161 -8.30 4.22 1.59
CA GLY A 161 -8.34 5.59 2.13
C GLY A 161 -6.98 6.31 2.10
N ILE A 162 -6.20 6.13 1.03
CA ILE A 162 -4.90 6.78 0.83
C ILE A 162 -4.78 7.40 -0.57
N SER A 163 -3.91 8.41 -0.70
CA SER A 163 -3.63 9.04 -1.99
C SER A 163 -2.55 8.28 -2.79
N SER A 164 -2.59 8.40 -4.12
CA SER A 164 -1.50 8.00 -5.02
C SER A 164 -0.12 8.49 -4.57
N ARG A 165 -0.02 9.74 -4.09
CA ARG A 165 1.25 10.32 -3.62
C ARG A 165 1.78 9.64 -2.36
N THR A 166 0.89 9.30 -1.42
CA THR A 166 1.24 8.56 -0.20
C THR A 166 1.74 7.16 -0.56
N TYR A 167 1.02 6.49 -1.45
CA TYR A 167 1.39 5.15 -1.93
C TYR A 167 2.77 5.15 -2.62
N GLN A 168 3.05 6.11 -3.52
CA GLN A 168 4.34 6.22 -4.20
C GLN A 168 5.53 6.38 -3.24
N ARG A 169 5.33 7.06 -2.10
CA ARG A 169 6.37 7.18 -1.08
C ARG A 169 6.69 5.83 -0.43
N VAL A 170 5.67 5.02 -0.15
CA VAL A 170 5.88 3.68 0.40
C VAL A 170 6.46 2.75 -0.66
N GLN A 171 5.96 2.79 -1.90
CA GLN A 171 6.42 1.91 -2.98
C GLN A 171 7.93 2.06 -3.26
N GLY A 172 8.50 3.24 -3.03
CA GLY A 172 9.94 3.48 -3.16
C GLY A 172 10.79 2.98 -1.98
N ILE A 173 10.23 2.25 -1.02
CA ILE A 173 10.93 1.68 0.14
C ILE A 173 10.95 0.17 -0.01
N PHE A 174 12.14 -0.39 -0.27
CA PHE A 174 12.34 -1.84 -0.45
C PHE A 174 12.89 -2.53 0.80
N ASP A 175 13.12 -1.78 1.88
CA ASP A 175 13.66 -2.29 3.13
C ASP A 175 12.52 -2.67 4.07
N ALA A 176 12.43 -3.97 4.40
CA ALA A 176 11.38 -4.53 5.25
C ALA A 176 11.41 -3.96 6.67
N ASP A 177 12.59 -3.67 7.23
CA ASP A 177 12.73 -3.11 8.57
C ASP A 177 12.15 -1.68 8.63
N LEU A 178 12.35 -0.90 7.55
CA LEU A 178 11.74 0.43 7.42
C LEU A 178 10.22 0.36 7.27
N LEU A 179 9.70 -0.57 6.48
CA LEU A 179 8.25 -0.76 6.33
C LEU A 179 7.61 -1.16 7.66
N GLN A 180 8.25 -2.08 8.41
CA GLN A 180 7.79 -2.48 9.73
C GLN A 180 7.84 -1.30 10.71
N ALA A 181 8.91 -0.49 10.70
CA ALA A 181 9.02 0.68 11.57
C ALA A 181 7.94 1.75 11.28
N ILE A 182 7.49 1.89 10.03
CA ILE A 182 6.33 2.74 9.69
C ILE A 182 5.05 2.12 10.26
N SER A 183 4.85 0.82 10.09
CA SER A 183 3.66 0.11 10.59
C SER A 183 3.54 0.18 12.12
N ASP A 184 4.66 0.15 12.82
CA ASP A 184 4.76 0.26 14.27
C ASP A 184 4.72 1.73 14.77
N GLU A 185 4.57 2.71 13.86
CA GLU A 185 4.61 4.15 14.15
C GLU A 185 5.92 4.65 14.80
N ARG A 186 7.00 3.87 14.66
CA ARG A 186 8.33 4.20 15.20
C ARG A 186 9.05 5.26 14.38
N VAL A 187 8.72 5.33 13.09
CA VAL A 187 9.32 6.27 12.14
C VAL A 187 8.22 6.84 11.25
N SER A 188 8.23 8.15 11.04
CA SER A 188 7.29 8.78 10.13
C SER A 188 7.53 8.32 8.68
N LEU A 189 6.49 8.26 7.86
CA LEU A 189 6.63 7.93 6.43
C LEU A 189 7.60 8.85 5.70
N ARG A 190 7.66 10.12 6.10
CA ARG A 190 8.57 11.12 5.53
C ARG A 190 10.03 10.75 5.82
N ASP A 191 10.33 10.41 7.08
CA ASP A 191 11.69 10.09 7.50
C ASP A 191 12.13 8.75 6.96
N ALA A 192 11.24 7.74 6.93
CA ALA A 192 11.51 6.45 6.33
C ALA A 192 11.84 6.58 4.83
N HIS A 193 11.06 7.39 4.09
CA HIS A 193 11.35 7.67 2.68
C HIS A 193 12.71 8.36 2.49
N ALA A 194 13.10 9.29 3.36
CA ALA A 194 14.42 9.91 3.29
C ALA A 194 15.55 8.98 3.78
N ALA A 195 15.25 8.04 4.67
CA ALA A 195 16.19 7.07 5.21
C ALA A 195 16.54 5.95 4.21
N ARG A 196 15.75 5.76 3.15
CA ARG A 196 16.02 4.75 2.10
C ARG A 196 17.40 4.94 1.46
N ASP A 197 17.86 6.19 1.37
CA ASP A 197 19.15 6.56 0.77
C ASP A 197 20.33 6.37 1.75
N LEU A 198 20.06 6.06 3.03
CA LEU A 198 21.10 5.69 3.99
C LEU A 198 21.56 4.26 3.71
N GLY A 199 22.84 3.93 3.88
CA GLY A 199 23.28 2.53 3.77
C GLY A 199 22.63 1.62 4.82
N ALA A 200 22.38 0.35 4.47
CA ALA A 200 21.70 -0.63 5.34
C ALA A 200 22.36 -0.77 6.73
N VAL A 201 23.70 -0.77 6.79
CA VAL A 201 24.46 -0.82 8.04
C VAL A 201 24.08 0.34 8.98
N LYS A 202 23.91 1.55 8.43
CA LYS A 202 23.55 2.73 9.21
C LYS A 202 22.11 2.65 9.71
N ARG A 203 21.18 2.16 8.88
CA ARG A 203 19.78 1.94 9.29
C ARG A 203 19.68 0.93 10.43
N ARG A 204 20.35 -0.21 10.31
CA ARG A 204 20.40 -1.24 11.38
C ARG A 204 20.95 -0.68 12.70
N ARG A 205 22.02 0.14 12.64
CA ARG A 205 22.53 0.83 13.84
C ARG A 205 21.50 1.76 14.48
N ILE A 206 20.68 2.44 13.69
CA ILE A 206 19.62 3.31 14.20
C ILE A 206 18.49 2.46 14.82
N PHE A 207 18.08 1.37 14.16
CA PHE A 207 17.05 0.48 14.69
C PHE A 207 17.46 -0.25 15.98
N ALA A 208 18.75 -0.43 16.22
CA ALA A 208 19.28 -0.99 17.46
C ALA A 208 19.18 -0.01 18.65
N LEU A 209 18.90 1.28 18.42
CA LEU A 209 18.71 2.26 19.49
C LEU A 209 17.35 2.08 20.18
N PRO A 210 17.20 2.52 21.44
CA PRO A 210 15.91 2.58 22.10
C PRO A 210 14.88 3.34 21.27
N HIS A 211 13.62 2.89 21.30
CA HIS A 211 12.54 3.43 20.47
C HIS A 211 12.45 4.97 20.52
N ALA A 212 12.53 5.54 21.72
CA ALA A 212 12.47 6.99 21.93
C ALA A 212 13.58 7.78 21.21
N GLU A 213 14.70 7.13 20.86
CA GLU A 213 15.85 7.77 20.21
C GLU A 213 15.87 7.58 18.69
N GLN A 214 15.10 6.63 18.15
CA GLN A 214 15.18 6.23 16.73
C GLN A 214 14.84 7.41 15.81
N THR A 215 13.77 8.15 16.09
CA THR A 215 13.34 9.32 15.29
C THR A 215 14.44 10.38 15.20
N ALA A 216 14.97 10.82 16.35
CA ALA A 216 16.03 11.83 16.39
C ALA A 216 17.34 11.34 15.74
N ALA A 217 17.62 10.03 15.82
CA ALA A 217 18.77 9.43 15.15
C ALA A 217 18.58 9.39 13.62
N PHE A 218 17.40 9.06 13.12
CA PHE A 218 17.07 9.14 11.69
C PHE A 218 17.19 10.57 11.17
N GLU A 219 16.59 11.56 11.84
CA GLU A 219 16.67 12.97 11.45
C GLU A 219 18.11 13.47 11.36
N ARG A 220 18.94 13.15 12.37
CA ARG A 220 20.38 13.47 12.37
C ARG A 220 21.11 12.78 11.22
N ALA A 221 20.82 11.51 10.98
CA ALA A 221 21.45 10.72 9.93
C ALA A 221 21.12 11.24 8.53
N ILE A 222 19.85 11.60 8.29
CA ILE A 222 19.34 12.18 7.04
C ILE A 222 19.96 13.57 6.82
N SER A 223 19.97 14.42 7.86
CA SER A 223 20.54 15.77 7.78
C SER A 223 22.03 15.76 7.42
N ARG A 224 22.79 14.82 8.00
CA ARG A 224 24.21 14.62 7.66
C ARG A 224 24.40 14.10 6.23
N ALA A 225 23.52 13.23 5.75
CA ALA A 225 23.58 12.73 4.37
C ALA A 225 23.35 13.87 3.36
N LYS A 226 22.35 14.73 3.61
CA LYS A 226 22.07 15.90 2.76
C LYS A 226 23.23 16.90 2.69
N LYS A 227 23.92 17.15 3.83
CA LYS A 227 25.10 18.04 3.86
C LYS A 227 26.31 17.49 3.10
N ARG A 228 26.40 16.17 2.95
CA ARG A 228 27.51 15.48 2.27
C ARG A 228 27.35 15.39 0.78
N VAL A 229 26.15 15.62 0.23
CA VAL A 229 26.01 15.82 -1.21
C VAL A 229 26.81 17.08 -1.51
N PRO A 230 27.97 16.98 -2.18
CA PRO A 230 28.70 18.16 -2.59
C PRO A 230 27.65 19.02 -3.31
N LYS A 231 27.49 20.29 -2.92
CA LYS A 231 26.94 21.23 -3.90
C LYS A 231 27.87 21.03 -5.08
N THR A 232 27.40 20.33 -6.11
CA THR A 232 27.99 20.43 -7.43
C THR A 232 28.01 21.93 -7.61
N ARG A 233 29.19 22.55 -7.43
CA ARG A 233 29.38 23.92 -7.91
C ARG A 233 28.78 23.85 -9.30
N PRO A 234 27.81 24.72 -9.65
CA PRO A 234 27.36 24.79 -11.03
C PRO A 234 28.66 24.79 -11.80
N LEU A 235 28.84 23.71 -12.55
CA LEU A 235 30.08 23.46 -13.23
C LEU A 235 30.12 24.68 -14.16
N ASP A 236 30.97 25.66 -13.84
CA ASP A 236 31.18 26.86 -14.63
C ASP A 236 31.71 26.33 -15.95
N LEU A 237 30.77 25.91 -16.80
CA LEU A 237 30.99 25.25 -18.04
C LEU A 237 30.75 26.34 -19.07
N PRO A 238 31.82 26.98 -19.58
CA PRO A 238 31.80 27.49 -20.95
C PRO A 238 31.43 26.38 -21.98
N ARG A 239 31.33 25.12 -21.53
CA ARG A 239 30.91 23.95 -22.30
C ARG A 239 29.41 23.73 -22.44
N THR A 240 28.51 24.20 -21.56
CA THR A 240 27.05 24.01 -21.81
C THR A 240 26.59 24.85 -22.98
N GLU A 241 27.13 26.07 -23.12
CA GLU A 241 26.91 26.90 -24.29
C GLU A 241 27.56 26.32 -25.55
N ALA A 242 28.78 25.76 -25.44
CA ALA A 242 29.45 25.09 -26.57
C ALA A 242 28.73 23.81 -27.00
N ILE A 243 28.24 23.00 -26.07
CA ILE A 243 27.44 21.79 -26.35
C ILE A 243 26.08 22.18 -26.91
N MET A 244 25.42 23.22 -26.38
CA MET A 244 24.16 23.72 -26.93
C MET A 244 24.35 24.37 -28.31
N LYS A 245 25.46 25.07 -28.57
CA LYS A 245 25.85 25.55 -29.90
C LYS A 245 26.15 24.40 -30.85
N PHE A 246 26.84 23.35 -30.40
CA PHE A 246 27.14 22.16 -31.19
C PHE A 246 25.87 21.38 -31.55
N VAL A 247 24.98 21.16 -30.59
CA VAL A 247 23.67 20.51 -30.81
C VAL A 247 22.77 21.37 -31.70
N ARG A 248 22.75 22.69 -31.53
CA ARG A 248 22.02 23.59 -32.46
C ARG A 248 22.60 23.52 -33.87
N ARG A 249 23.93 23.54 -34.03
CA ARG A 249 24.63 23.46 -35.32
C ARG A 249 24.30 22.14 -36.03
N MET A 250 24.42 21.01 -35.34
CA MET A 250 24.04 19.70 -35.89
C MET A 250 22.56 19.64 -36.28
N ARG A 251 21.67 20.32 -35.54
CA ARG A 251 20.23 20.32 -35.84
C ARG A 251 19.88 21.17 -37.06
N THR A 252 20.57 22.29 -37.29
CA THR A 252 20.45 23.07 -38.54
C THR A 252 20.99 22.30 -39.74
N ASP A 253 22.14 21.63 -39.60
CA ASP A 253 22.74 20.86 -40.68
C ASP A 253 21.88 19.64 -41.06
N PHE A 254 21.15 19.08 -40.09
CA PHE A 254 20.20 17.98 -40.31
C PHE A 254 18.93 18.40 -41.08
N TYR A 255 18.48 19.65 -40.94
CA TYR A 255 17.29 20.16 -41.64
C TYR A 255 17.58 20.75 -43.03
N GLN A 256 18.85 21.03 -43.36
CA GLN A 256 19.24 21.64 -44.64
C GLN A 256 19.78 20.64 -45.69
N GLY A 257 19.65 19.33 -45.47
CA GLY A 257 19.77 18.34 -46.56
C GLY A 257 21.18 18.10 -47.11
N SER A 258 22.25 18.29 -46.34
CA SER A 258 23.62 17.99 -46.78
C SER A 258 24.15 16.66 -46.21
N TRP A 259 23.58 15.53 -46.66
CA TRP A 259 24.16 14.20 -46.43
C TRP A 259 24.86 13.60 -47.65
N ALA A 260 25.05 14.38 -48.72
CA ALA A 260 25.63 13.85 -49.97
C ALA A 260 27.17 13.64 -49.95
N SER A 261 27.91 14.03 -48.89
CA SER A 261 29.37 14.18 -49.03
C SER A 261 30.28 13.53 -47.98
N ALA A 262 29.78 12.84 -46.95
CA ALA A 262 30.62 12.51 -45.77
C ALA A 262 30.87 11.03 -45.46
N ILE A 263 30.56 10.09 -46.37
CA ILE A 263 30.96 8.68 -46.19
C ILE A 263 31.64 8.18 -47.47
N LYS A 264 32.89 8.65 -47.69
CA LYS A 264 33.87 7.90 -48.49
C LYS A 264 34.58 6.96 -47.52
N ILE A 265 34.05 5.75 -47.37
CA ILE A 265 34.76 4.65 -46.73
C ILE A 265 35.89 4.27 -47.67
N LYS A 266 37.12 4.63 -47.30
CA LYS A 266 38.34 4.11 -47.92
C LYS A 266 38.44 2.64 -47.52
N GLY A 267 38.02 1.74 -48.41
CA GLY A 267 38.45 0.36 -48.41
C GLY A 267 39.72 0.28 -49.24
N ASP A 268 40.87 0.28 -48.58
CA ASP A 268 42.12 -0.18 -49.20
C ASP A 268 42.08 -1.71 -49.09
N SER A 269 41.95 -2.37 -50.24
CA SER A 269 42.11 -3.81 -50.43
C SER A 269 43.56 -4.10 -50.80
N ASP A 270 44.22 -4.92 -49.98
CA ASP A 270 45.54 -5.49 -50.28
C ASP A 270 45.43 -6.53 -51.39
N GLU A 271 46.25 -6.36 -52.44
CA GLU A 271 46.79 -7.39 -53.34
C GLU A 271 48.32 -7.38 -53.20
#